data_AF-A0A6N7HRV3-F1
#
_entry.id   AF-A0A6N7HRV3-F1
#
_cell.length_a   1.000
_cell.length_b   1.000
_cell.length_c   1.000
_cell.angle_alpha   90.00
_cell.angle_beta   90.00
_cell.angle_gamma   90.00
#
_symmetry.space_group_name_H-M   'P 1'
#
loop_
_entity.id
_entity.type
_entity.pdbx_description
1 polymer ?
#
loop_
_entity_poly.entity_id
_entity_poly.type
_entity_poly.pdbx_seq_one_letter_code
_entity_poly.pdbx_strand_id
1 'polypeptide(L)'
;VLGELPAAERRRLHDRVARALAAAGADPLLTAAQLRAARVLTPAAARVYVRAGEQTRFTDPAAAMAWFDDAAESGAAPGEVIAGRAEAGALLGLRIDTDLPDQVPPGTAARLALLTGATATHDGRADRAAEALLAAPPPGPLLAVPVLVSTGRLAEARAVFPGWIPTRADPVPGGHDAPAGVAVPADVVLGGRVAPAEVGVPADPVSGGHDAPAGVAVPADAGSEGRAALGEAVPGGHGAVARLAEAVLVAAEDPDAAVPLLIEAAEALDRATPTAVLPDTPHAIGAVVAVLTGDLATAEHLLNRAGGGPAAAERHRMLLAWARMRAGRFPTALAELARPEGAEPPGRERLLRAAVAAGIARRRGDIAGLRAVWAGVEPALARRAVDLWQLETVEELLVAAARLHQRRRVEPVLALLERMVAGLGGAWAAALGWVRVQVAVADGDAAEVATQARRLAEVHGAGPRAAAQAEAASLWAGLLAGDSVEPEKVLAATDRLAEVELPWEASRLAGQAAIHATDPVVARRLLERARELSEPDAATTATEPPTKVGHTGGLSERELAVARLVLSGSTHKEIGAQLYIAPKTVEHHVARIRSKLGAGSRAELLATLREIIPDPG
;
A
#
# COMPACT_ATOMS: atom_id res chain seq x y z
N VAL A 1 -33.59 -19.26 45.91
CA VAL A 1 -33.19 -18.01 46.62
C VAL A 1 -33.35 -16.74 45.75
N LEU A 2 -32.44 -16.39 44.82
CA LEU A 2 -32.59 -15.13 44.03
C LEU A 2 -33.82 -15.11 43.10
N GLY A 3 -34.20 -16.27 42.56
CA GLY A 3 -35.37 -16.44 41.69
C GLY A 3 -36.71 -16.18 42.38
N GLU A 4 -36.75 -16.26 43.72
CA GLU A 4 -37.96 -16.18 44.54
C GLU A 4 -38.22 -14.77 45.09
N LEU A 5 -37.26 -13.84 44.95
CA LEU A 5 -37.41 -12.45 45.39
C LEU A 5 -38.32 -11.65 44.45
N PRO A 6 -39.13 -10.70 44.97
CA PRO A 6 -39.83 -9.72 44.13
C PRO A 6 -38.86 -8.97 43.19
N ALA A 7 -39.33 -8.64 41.98
CA ALA A 7 -38.48 -8.02 40.95
C ALA A 7 -37.75 -6.75 41.44
N ALA A 8 -38.44 -5.92 42.24
CA ALA A 8 -37.85 -4.70 42.82
C ALA A 8 -36.72 -4.98 43.83
N GLU A 9 -36.88 -6.00 44.66
CA GLU A 9 -35.89 -6.37 45.68
C GLU A 9 -34.67 -7.04 45.05
N ARG A 10 -34.91 -7.91 44.06
CA ARG A 10 -33.88 -8.50 43.21
C ARG A 10 -33.04 -7.42 42.50
N ARG A 11 -33.69 -6.40 41.92
CA ARG A 11 -33.02 -5.27 41.28
C ARG A 11 -32.15 -4.48 42.26
N ARG A 12 -32.65 -4.19 43.47
CA ARG A 12 -31.88 -3.50 44.53
C ARG A 12 -30.68 -4.31 45.01
N LEU A 13 -30.80 -5.63 45.08
CA LEU A 13 -29.70 -6.51 45.47
C LEU A 13 -28.63 -6.55 44.37
N HIS A 14 -29.03 -6.75 43.11
CA HIS A 14 -28.11 -6.74 41.97
C HIS A 14 -27.36 -5.40 41.83
N ASP A 15 -28.05 -4.28 42.01
CA ASP A 15 -27.45 -2.94 41.98
C ASP A 15 -26.44 -2.71 43.14
N ARG A 16 -26.70 -3.31 44.32
CA ARG A 16 -25.74 -3.34 45.45
C ARG A 16 -24.52 -4.19 45.14
N VAL A 17 -24.72 -5.38 44.59
CA VAL A 17 -23.63 -6.30 44.21
C VAL A 17 -22.75 -5.65 43.14
N ALA A 18 -23.35 -5.07 42.09
CA ALA A 18 -22.60 -4.36 41.05
C ALA A 18 -21.76 -3.20 41.62
N ARG A 19 -22.33 -2.40 42.53
CA ARG A 19 -21.57 -1.35 43.23
C ARG A 19 -20.43 -1.91 44.09
N ALA A 20 -20.67 -2.98 44.82
CA ALA A 20 -19.67 -3.59 45.69
C ALA A 20 -18.50 -4.17 44.89
N LEU A 21 -18.78 -4.88 43.78
CA LEU A 21 -17.76 -5.41 42.89
C LEU A 21 -16.95 -4.30 42.22
N ALA A 22 -17.60 -3.23 41.77
CA ALA A 22 -16.91 -2.07 41.20
C ALA A 22 -16.05 -1.33 42.23
N ALA A 23 -16.50 -1.23 43.50
CA ALA A 23 -15.76 -0.59 44.59
C ALA A 23 -14.56 -1.44 45.07
N ALA A 24 -14.66 -2.76 44.94
CA ALA A 24 -13.58 -3.69 45.28
C ALA A 24 -12.42 -3.68 44.28
N GLY A 25 -12.52 -2.92 43.18
CA GLY A 25 -11.50 -2.88 42.14
C GLY A 25 -11.39 -4.19 41.36
N ALA A 26 -12.46 -5.00 41.33
CA ALA A 26 -12.48 -6.23 40.55
C ALA A 26 -12.32 -5.93 39.04
N ASP A 27 -11.71 -6.86 38.32
CA ASP A 27 -11.55 -6.77 36.87
C ASP A 27 -12.90 -6.49 36.20
N PRO A 28 -13.03 -5.39 35.43
CA PRO A 28 -14.29 -5.01 34.80
C PRO A 28 -14.87 -6.09 33.90
N LEU A 29 -14.02 -6.86 33.20
CA LEU A 29 -14.47 -7.92 32.29
C LEU A 29 -15.05 -9.10 33.05
N LEU A 30 -14.35 -9.60 34.06
CA LEU A 30 -14.87 -10.66 34.92
C LEU A 30 -16.19 -10.24 35.58
N THR A 31 -16.25 -9.01 36.10
CA THR A 31 -17.45 -8.47 36.74
C THR A 31 -18.60 -8.33 35.75
N ALA A 32 -18.36 -7.78 34.55
CA ALA A 32 -19.36 -7.66 33.49
C ALA A 32 -19.90 -9.03 33.08
N ALA A 33 -19.03 -10.04 32.90
CA ALA A 33 -19.45 -11.39 32.54
C ALA A 33 -20.38 -12.01 33.61
N GLN A 34 -20.06 -11.84 34.89
CA GLN A 34 -20.92 -12.31 35.99
C GLN A 34 -22.28 -11.59 36.01
N LEU A 35 -22.28 -10.27 35.83
CA LEU A 35 -23.51 -9.48 35.77
C LEU A 35 -24.38 -9.87 34.56
N ARG A 36 -23.77 -10.09 33.38
CA ARG A 36 -24.46 -10.55 32.16
C ARG A 36 -25.06 -11.93 32.36
N ALA A 37 -24.32 -12.87 32.95
CA ALA A 37 -24.81 -14.21 33.26
C ALA A 37 -26.04 -14.18 34.20
N ALA A 38 -26.06 -13.23 35.14
CA ALA A 38 -27.18 -12.97 36.04
C ALA A 38 -28.28 -12.05 35.44
N ARG A 39 -28.14 -11.62 34.18
CA ARG A 39 -29.06 -10.71 33.46
C ARG A 39 -29.35 -9.42 34.23
N VAL A 40 -28.30 -8.79 34.79
CA VAL A 40 -28.43 -7.59 35.60
C VAL A 40 -28.49 -6.33 34.73
N LEU A 41 -29.68 -5.71 34.64
CA LEU A 41 -29.88 -4.44 33.92
C LEU A 41 -30.14 -3.28 34.91
N THR A 42 -29.07 -2.67 35.39
CA THR A 42 -29.11 -1.59 36.40
C THR A 42 -28.12 -0.48 36.06
N PRO A 43 -28.33 0.77 36.54
CA PRO A 43 -27.37 1.85 36.32
C PRO A 43 -25.97 1.58 36.87
N ALA A 44 -25.83 0.80 37.95
CA ALA A 44 -24.53 0.36 38.42
C ALA A 44 -23.87 -0.65 37.46
N ALA A 45 -24.63 -1.59 36.91
CA ALA A 45 -24.15 -2.53 35.90
C ALA A 45 -23.79 -1.83 34.59
N ALA A 46 -24.55 -0.81 34.17
CA ALA A 46 -24.24 0.01 33.00
C ALA A 46 -22.79 0.53 33.02
N ARG A 47 -22.33 1.07 34.15
CA ARG A 47 -20.95 1.54 34.32
C ARG A 47 -19.90 0.43 34.23
N VAL A 48 -20.22 -0.77 34.68
CA VAL A 48 -19.33 -1.94 34.56
C VAL A 48 -19.25 -2.39 33.10
N TYR A 49 -20.38 -2.44 32.40
CA TYR A 49 -20.43 -2.78 30.97
C TYR A 49 -19.70 -1.74 30.11
N VAL A 50 -19.86 -0.44 30.37
CA VAL A 50 -19.07 0.61 29.71
C VAL A 50 -17.58 0.36 29.90
N ARG A 51 -17.11 0.11 31.13
CA ARG A 51 -15.69 -0.17 31.40
C ARG A 51 -15.19 -1.43 30.68
N ALA A 52 -15.99 -2.50 30.66
CA ALA A 52 -15.67 -3.72 29.94
C ALA A 52 -15.54 -3.46 28.42
N GLY A 53 -16.49 -2.73 27.84
CA GLY A 53 -16.44 -2.31 26.44
C GLY A 53 -15.22 -1.44 26.12
N GLU A 54 -14.91 -0.47 26.98
CA GLU A 54 -13.72 0.38 26.83
C GLU A 54 -12.42 -0.44 26.90
N GLN A 55 -12.34 -1.45 27.77
CA GLN A 55 -11.16 -2.31 27.91
C GLN A 55 -10.95 -3.24 26.71
N THR A 56 -12.01 -3.66 26.02
CA THR A 56 -11.90 -4.60 24.89
C THR A 56 -11.97 -3.94 23.52
N ARG A 57 -12.32 -2.66 23.40
CA ARG A 57 -12.60 -2.02 22.10
C ARG A 57 -11.51 -2.16 21.03
N PHE A 58 -10.23 -2.24 21.41
CA PHE A 58 -9.11 -2.41 20.47
C PHE A 58 -8.59 -3.85 20.36
N THR A 59 -8.85 -4.69 21.36
CA THR A 59 -8.34 -6.07 21.43
C THR A 59 -9.37 -7.10 20.95
N ASP A 60 -10.63 -6.88 21.31
CA ASP A 60 -11.80 -7.62 20.86
C ASP A 60 -12.96 -6.64 20.59
N PRO A 61 -12.96 -5.97 19.42
CA PRO A 61 -13.98 -4.99 19.06
C PRO A 61 -15.39 -5.59 18.98
N ALA A 62 -15.52 -6.88 18.64
CA ALA A 62 -16.80 -7.57 18.57
C ALA A 62 -17.40 -7.77 19.98
N ALA A 63 -16.60 -8.23 20.94
CA ALA A 63 -17.04 -8.30 22.33
C ALA A 63 -17.34 -6.91 22.91
N ALA A 64 -16.54 -5.90 22.55
CA ALA A 64 -16.78 -4.52 22.97
C ALA A 64 -18.16 -4.01 22.54
N MET A 65 -18.56 -4.28 21.29
CA MET A 65 -19.89 -3.92 20.77
C MET A 65 -21.00 -4.49 21.67
N ALA A 66 -20.90 -5.78 21.99
CA ALA A 66 -21.87 -6.44 22.87
C ALA A 66 -21.88 -5.86 24.29
N TRP A 67 -20.73 -5.45 24.83
CA TRP A 67 -20.69 -4.78 26.13
C TRP A 67 -21.34 -3.38 26.08
N PHE A 68 -21.15 -2.64 24.99
CA PHE A 68 -21.83 -1.35 24.80
C PHE A 68 -23.34 -1.50 24.59
N ASP A 69 -23.80 -2.58 23.93
CA ASP A 69 -25.22 -2.93 23.84
C ASP A 69 -25.82 -3.17 25.23
N ASP A 70 -25.20 -4.03 26.06
CA ASP A 70 -25.66 -4.28 27.44
C ASP A 70 -25.64 -3.01 28.30
N ALA A 71 -24.65 -2.14 28.09
CA ALA A 71 -24.56 -0.85 28.78
C ALA A 71 -25.75 0.04 28.43
N ALA A 72 -26.08 0.15 27.14
CA ALA A 72 -27.22 0.92 26.66
C ALA A 72 -28.55 0.33 27.19
N GLU A 73 -28.73 -0.99 27.15
CA GLU A 73 -29.90 -1.67 27.73
C GLU A 73 -30.01 -1.47 29.25
N SER A 74 -28.88 -1.32 29.93
CA SER A 74 -28.80 -1.05 31.38
C SER A 74 -29.00 0.44 31.73
N GLY A 75 -29.18 1.31 30.73
CA GLY A 75 -29.45 2.74 30.89
C GLY A 75 -28.22 3.64 30.91
N ALA A 76 -27.10 3.24 30.30
CA ALA A 76 -25.97 4.15 30.06
C ALA A 76 -26.41 5.33 29.18
N ALA A 77 -25.86 6.52 29.44
CA ALA A 77 -26.15 7.68 28.61
C ALA A 77 -25.51 7.52 27.21
N PRO A 78 -26.13 8.00 26.12
CA PRO A 78 -25.57 7.86 24.77
C PRO A 78 -24.11 8.36 24.66
N GLY A 79 -23.79 9.49 25.30
CA GLY A 79 -22.44 10.06 25.33
C GLY A 79 -21.38 9.20 26.04
N GLU A 80 -21.78 8.24 26.89
CA GLU A 80 -20.87 7.31 27.58
C GLU A 80 -20.46 6.12 26.71
N VAL A 81 -21.29 5.75 25.72
CA VAL A 81 -21.05 4.57 24.87
C VAL A 81 -20.65 4.93 23.44
N ILE A 82 -21.06 6.11 22.94
CA ILE A 82 -20.97 6.46 21.52
C ILE A 82 -19.55 6.37 20.96
N ALA A 83 -18.55 6.94 21.64
CA ALA A 83 -17.16 6.92 21.14
C ALA A 83 -16.57 5.50 21.13
N GLY A 84 -16.69 4.75 22.22
CA GLY A 84 -16.16 3.39 22.29
C GLY A 84 -16.84 2.44 21.29
N ARG A 85 -18.16 2.57 21.12
CA ARG A 85 -18.93 1.82 20.13
C ARG A 85 -18.51 2.17 18.71
N ALA A 86 -18.33 3.46 18.43
CA ALA A 86 -17.90 3.98 17.14
C ALA A 86 -16.50 3.48 16.77
N GLU A 87 -15.54 3.53 17.70
CA GLU A 87 -14.19 2.99 17.51
C GLU A 87 -14.20 1.48 17.25
N ALA A 88 -14.91 0.71 18.09
CA ALA A 88 -15.02 -0.74 17.91
C ALA A 88 -15.65 -1.10 16.57
N GLY A 89 -16.71 -0.39 16.17
CA GLY A 89 -17.36 -0.60 14.88
C GLY A 89 -16.45 -0.29 13.69
N ALA A 90 -15.68 0.80 13.76
CA ALA A 90 -14.72 1.14 12.70
C ALA A 90 -13.64 0.06 12.53
N LEU A 91 -13.13 -0.52 13.63
CA LEU A 91 -12.16 -1.61 13.59
C LEU A 91 -12.73 -2.90 12.98
N LEU A 92 -14.04 -3.12 13.13
CA LEU A 92 -14.78 -4.20 12.47
C LEU A 92 -15.10 -3.90 10.99
N GLY A 93 -14.72 -2.72 10.48
CA GLY A 93 -15.04 -2.29 9.11
C GLY A 93 -16.50 -1.88 8.93
N LEU A 94 -17.24 -1.59 10.00
CA LEU A 94 -18.60 -1.10 9.92
C LEU A 94 -18.60 0.40 9.58
N ARG A 95 -19.59 0.84 8.79
CA ARG A 95 -19.85 2.27 8.62
C ARG A 95 -20.38 2.84 9.93
N ILE A 96 -19.77 3.92 10.37
CA ILE A 96 -20.09 4.56 11.65
C ILE A 96 -20.68 5.93 11.38
N ASP A 97 -21.80 6.20 12.03
CA ASP A 97 -22.35 7.55 12.12
C ASP A 97 -21.60 8.32 13.21
N THR A 98 -21.02 9.44 12.84
CA THR A 98 -20.25 10.31 13.75
C THR A 98 -21.04 11.55 14.17
N ASP A 99 -22.33 11.64 13.84
CA ASP A 99 -23.17 12.77 14.25
C ASP A 99 -23.20 12.88 15.78
N LEU A 100 -22.74 14.04 16.26
CA LEU A 100 -22.62 14.33 17.68
C LEU A 100 -23.99 14.78 18.23
N PRO A 101 -24.43 14.24 19.39
CA PRO A 101 -25.46 14.89 20.19
C PRO A 101 -25.07 16.34 20.53
N ASP A 102 -26.05 17.21 20.77
CA ASP A 102 -25.83 18.65 21.06
C ASP A 102 -24.89 18.92 22.25
N GLN A 103 -24.76 17.95 23.18
CA GLN A 103 -23.87 18.04 24.33
C GLN A 103 -23.10 16.73 24.53
N VAL A 104 -21.80 16.75 24.23
CA VAL A 104 -20.90 15.60 24.37
C VAL A 104 -19.71 16.00 25.26
N PRO A 105 -19.28 15.14 26.21
CA PRO A 105 -18.09 15.43 27.02
C PRO A 105 -16.85 15.72 26.15
N PRO A 106 -15.96 16.65 26.54
CA PRO A 106 -14.79 17.02 25.73
C PRO A 106 -13.91 15.84 25.31
N GLY A 107 -13.71 14.84 26.19
CA GLY A 107 -12.95 13.63 25.87
C GLY A 107 -13.64 12.73 24.83
N THR A 108 -14.96 12.66 24.84
CA THR A 108 -15.74 11.92 23.83
C THR A 108 -15.67 12.65 22.48
N ALA A 109 -15.79 13.98 22.47
CA ALA A 109 -15.64 14.79 21.27
C ALA A 109 -14.24 14.64 20.64
N ALA A 110 -13.19 14.64 21.46
CA ALA A 110 -11.82 14.40 21.02
C ALA A 110 -11.63 13.05 20.31
N ARG A 111 -12.14 11.96 20.90
CA ARG A 111 -12.08 10.61 20.32
C ARG A 111 -12.84 10.53 19.00
N LEU A 112 -14.02 11.13 18.92
CA LEU A 112 -14.83 11.15 17.70
C LEU A 112 -14.17 11.98 16.59
N ALA A 113 -13.47 13.06 16.91
CA ALA A 113 -12.69 13.82 15.94
C ALA A 113 -11.54 12.99 15.33
N LEU A 114 -10.78 12.28 16.18
CA LEU A 114 -9.73 11.35 15.72
C LEU A 114 -10.32 10.24 14.83
N LEU A 115 -11.44 9.65 15.26
CA LEU A 115 -12.13 8.61 14.51
C LEU A 115 -12.62 9.12 13.15
N THR A 116 -13.20 10.32 13.10
CA THR A 116 -13.66 10.97 11.85
C THR A 116 -12.50 11.10 10.86
N GLY A 117 -11.32 11.49 11.34
CA GLY A 117 -10.11 11.54 10.54
C GLY A 117 -9.68 10.18 9.99
N ALA A 118 -9.65 9.17 10.85
CA ALA A 118 -9.26 7.81 10.45
C ALA A 118 -10.25 7.21 9.43
N THR A 119 -11.56 7.28 9.69
CA THR A 119 -12.59 6.72 8.79
C THR A 119 -12.68 7.49 7.48
N ALA A 120 -12.50 8.81 7.49
CA ALA A 120 -12.39 9.60 6.26
C ALA A 120 -11.21 9.14 5.40
N THR A 121 -10.09 8.74 6.01
CA THR A 121 -8.94 8.17 5.29
C THR A 121 -9.31 6.82 4.66
N HIS A 122 -9.96 5.93 5.42
CA HIS A 122 -10.42 4.63 4.92
C HIS A 122 -11.42 4.78 3.77
N ASP A 123 -12.27 5.81 3.81
CA ASP A 123 -13.20 6.15 2.74
C ASP A 123 -12.55 6.78 1.49
N GLY A 124 -11.25 7.06 1.51
CA GLY A 124 -10.55 7.74 0.42
C GLY A 124 -10.84 9.25 0.35
N ARG A 125 -11.16 9.88 1.49
CA ARG A 125 -11.42 11.32 1.64
C ARG A 125 -10.25 11.99 2.38
N ALA A 126 -9.05 11.90 1.82
CA ALA A 126 -7.80 12.31 2.47
C ALA A 126 -7.77 13.79 2.91
N ASP A 127 -8.29 14.73 2.10
CA ASP A 127 -8.34 16.15 2.49
C ASP A 127 -9.19 16.37 3.75
N ARG A 128 -10.39 15.77 3.80
CA ARG A 128 -11.26 15.82 4.99
C ARG A 128 -10.62 15.13 6.18
N ALA A 129 -9.89 14.05 5.97
CA ALA A 129 -9.17 13.37 7.02
C ALA A 129 -8.10 14.27 7.64
N ALA A 130 -7.30 14.95 6.80
CA ALA A 130 -6.28 15.88 7.26
C ALA A 130 -6.89 17.03 8.09
N GLU A 131 -7.98 17.64 7.61
CA GLU A 131 -8.70 18.70 8.34
C GLU A 131 -9.21 18.22 9.71
N ALA A 132 -9.85 17.04 9.75
CA ALA A 132 -10.39 16.49 10.99
C ALA A 132 -9.29 16.13 12.00
N LEU A 133 -8.17 15.56 11.54
CA LEU A 133 -7.04 15.18 12.40
C LEU A 133 -6.28 16.39 12.93
N LEU A 134 -6.11 17.45 12.13
CA LEU A 134 -5.50 18.70 12.57
C LEU A 134 -6.36 19.45 13.60
N ALA A 135 -7.68 19.37 13.47
CA ALA A 135 -8.61 19.96 14.42
C ALA A 135 -8.74 19.14 15.73
N ALA A 136 -8.35 17.87 15.71
CA ALA A 136 -8.39 17.00 16.88
C ALA A 136 -7.23 17.31 17.85
N PRO A 137 -7.43 17.12 19.17
CA PRO A 137 -6.34 17.25 20.14
C PRO A 137 -5.27 16.15 19.93
N PRO A 138 -4.09 16.27 20.55
CA PRO A 138 -3.05 15.24 20.49
C PRO A 138 -3.60 13.83 20.80
N PRO A 139 -3.21 12.80 20.02
CA PRO A 139 -2.16 12.79 18.99
C PRO A 139 -2.64 13.19 17.58
N GLY A 140 -3.81 13.82 17.42
CA GLY A 140 -4.42 14.17 16.13
C GLY A 140 -3.47 14.79 15.10
N PRO A 141 -2.72 15.85 15.43
CA PRO A 141 -1.80 16.46 14.48
C PRO A 141 -0.71 15.49 13.98
N LEU A 142 -0.15 14.63 14.85
CA LEU A 142 0.83 13.62 14.42
C LEU A 142 0.19 12.56 13.51
N LEU A 143 -1.06 12.16 13.78
CA LEU A 143 -1.82 11.25 12.91
C LEU A 143 -2.17 11.89 11.56
N ALA A 144 -2.20 13.22 11.46
CA ALA A 144 -2.41 13.93 10.21
C ALA A 144 -1.20 13.84 9.26
N VAL A 145 0.03 13.64 9.78
CA VAL A 145 1.27 13.66 8.98
C VAL A 145 1.23 12.68 7.79
N PRO A 146 0.90 11.38 7.96
CA PRO A 146 0.73 10.44 6.84
C PRO A 146 -0.29 10.90 5.78
N VAL A 147 -1.36 11.58 6.21
CA VAL A 147 -2.44 12.03 5.32
C VAL A 147 -2.05 13.33 4.59
N LEU A 148 -1.33 14.22 5.27
CA LEU A 148 -0.78 15.45 4.67
C LEU A 148 0.27 15.12 3.62
N VAL A 149 1.20 14.20 3.90
CA VAL A 149 2.17 13.74 2.91
C VAL A 149 1.46 13.08 1.73
N SER A 150 0.44 12.25 1.98
CA SER A 150 -0.26 11.56 0.89
C SER A 150 -1.05 12.47 -0.05
N THR A 151 -1.39 13.66 0.41
CA THR A 151 -2.10 14.70 -0.35
C THR A 151 -1.18 15.76 -0.95
N GLY A 152 0.15 15.61 -0.81
CA GLY A 152 1.14 16.57 -1.33
C GLY A 152 1.34 17.81 -0.46
N ARG A 153 0.87 17.80 0.79
CA ARG A 153 0.96 18.91 1.75
C ARG A 153 2.17 18.77 2.67
N LEU A 154 3.35 18.49 2.09
CA LEU A 154 4.58 18.19 2.84
C LEU A 154 5.02 19.33 3.78
N ALA A 155 4.88 20.59 3.34
CA ALA A 155 5.23 21.75 4.18
C ALA A 155 4.37 21.82 5.45
N GLU A 156 3.08 21.53 5.35
CA GLU A 156 2.17 21.48 6.49
C GLU A 156 2.49 20.28 7.39
N ALA A 157 2.83 19.13 6.81
CA ALA A 157 3.26 17.95 7.56
C ALA A 157 4.51 18.24 8.42
N ARG A 158 5.52 18.92 7.85
CA ARG A 158 6.73 19.35 8.56
C ARG A 158 6.42 20.33 9.68
N ALA A 159 5.50 21.28 9.46
CA ALA A 159 5.13 22.26 10.48
C ALA A 159 4.44 21.64 11.71
N VAL A 160 3.78 20.50 11.52
CA VAL A 160 3.03 19.79 12.57
C VAL A 160 3.93 18.87 13.42
N PHE A 161 5.08 18.43 12.89
CA PHE A 161 6.02 17.56 13.60
C PHE A 161 7.15 18.39 14.26
N PRO A 162 7.09 18.66 15.59
CA PRO A 162 8.11 19.46 16.24
C PRO A 162 9.45 18.72 16.24
N GLY A 163 10.52 19.39 15.82
CA GLY A 163 11.87 18.78 15.79
C GLY A 163 12.21 18.03 14.50
N TRP A 164 11.43 18.19 13.43
CA TRP A 164 11.84 17.71 12.10
C TRP A 164 13.19 18.32 11.69
N ILE A 165 14.16 17.45 11.39
CA ILE A 165 15.47 17.82 10.82
C ILE A 165 15.52 17.24 9.40
N PRO A 166 15.58 18.09 8.35
CA PRO A 166 15.65 17.61 6.97
C PRO A 166 16.82 16.66 6.74
N THR A 167 16.60 15.58 5.98
CA THR A 167 17.68 14.62 5.66
C THR A 167 18.63 15.16 4.59
N ARG A 168 18.18 16.14 3.79
CA ARG A 168 18.98 16.97 2.90
C ARG A 168 18.68 18.45 3.18
N ALA A 169 19.71 19.29 3.17
CA ALA A 169 19.50 20.73 3.13
C ALA A 169 18.87 21.09 1.78
N ASP A 170 17.57 21.41 1.76
CA ASP A 170 16.92 22.03 0.60
C ASP A 170 17.73 23.31 0.26
N PRO A 171 18.10 23.54 -1.02
CA PRO A 171 18.57 24.86 -1.41
C PRO A 171 17.40 25.82 -1.19
N VAL A 172 17.57 26.74 -0.24
CA VAL A 172 16.63 27.84 0.02
C VAL A 172 16.30 28.50 -1.32
N PRO A 173 15.02 28.66 -1.71
CA PRO A 173 14.66 29.39 -2.92
C PRO A 173 15.27 30.78 -2.83
N GLY A 174 16.20 31.07 -3.75
CA GLY A 174 16.98 32.29 -3.73
C GLY A 174 16.10 33.54 -3.71
N GLY A 175 16.11 34.25 -2.59
CA GLY A 175 15.83 35.67 -2.58
C GLY A 175 16.97 36.36 -3.32
N HIS A 176 16.68 36.87 -4.51
CA HIS A 176 17.50 37.90 -5.14
C HIS A 176 17.52 39.12 -4.21
N ASP A 177 18.58 39.26 -3.40
CA ASP A 177 19.27 40.51 -3.06
C ASP A 177 20.12 40.35 -1.79
N ALA A 178 21.41 40.01 -1.96
CA ALA A 178 22.50 40.44 -1.07
C ALA A 178 23.86 40.20 -1.76
N PRO A 179 24.86 41.08 -1.58
CA PRO A 179 26.01 41.19 -2.48
C PRO A 179 27.14 40.20 -2.18
N ALA A 180 27.97 40.05 -3.21
CA ALA A 180 29.11 39.15 -3.31
C ALA A 180 30.10 39.19 -2.14
N GLY A 181 30.66 38.02 -1.84
CA GLY A 181 31.99 37.87 -1.24
C GLY A 181 32.02 36.94 -0.03
N VAL A 182 32.33 35.66 -0.26
CA VAL A 182 33.37 34.87 0.42
C VAL A 182 33.39 33.50 -0.24
N ALA A 183 34.50 33.18 -0.91
CA ALA A 183 34.78 31.84 -1.41
C ALA A 183 35.34 30.97 -0.27
N VAL A 184 34.84 29.75 -0.13
CA VAL A 184 35.47 28.70 0.67
C VAL A 184 35.73 27.50 -0.25
N PRO A 185 36.96 26.95 -0.30
CA PRO A 185 37.33 25.96 -1.30
C PRO A 185 36.79 24.56 -0.95
N ALA A 186 36.46 23.82 -2.00
CA ALA A 186 36.21 22.39 -1.97
C ALA A 186 37.51 21.64 -1.65
N ASP A 187 37.42 20.59 -0.84
CA ASP A 187 38.20 19.34 -0.91
C ASP A 187 38.04 18.57 0.41
N VAL A 188 37.30 17.45 0.42
CA VAL A 188 37.75 16.20 1.08
C VAL A 188 37.02 15.02 0.41
N VAL A 189 37.83 14.18 -0.23
CA VAL A 189 37.49 12.89 -0.84
C VAL A 189 37.15 11.87 0.27
N LEU A 190 35.98 11.23 0.19
CA LEU A 190 35.63 10.07 1.02
C LEU A 190 36.01 8.78 0.30
N GLY A 191 36.98 8.04 0.85
CA GLY A 191 37.29 6.67 0.46
C GLY A 191 37.89 5.91 1.61
N GLY A 192 37.40 4.69 1.86
CA GLY A 192 38.13 3.68 2.63
C GLY A 192 37.31 2.93 3.68
N ARG A 193 36.95 1.69 3.35
CA ARG A 193 36.39 0.63 4.19
C ARG A 193 37.19 0.41 5.49
N VAL A 194 36.50 0.07 6.58
CA VAL A 194 37.12 -0.43 7.83
C VAL A 194 36.74 -1.90 8.04
N ALA A 195 37.74 -2.74 8.24
CA ALA A 195 37.63 -4.07 8.85
C ALA A 195 38.14 -4.00 10.31
N PRO A 196 37.70 -4.89 11.22
CA PRO A 196 37.79 -4.66 12.66
C PRO A 196 39.03 -5.29 13.30
N ALA A 197 39.54 -4.67 14.37
CA ALA A 197 40.49 -5.32 15.29
C ALA A 197 40.33 -4.83 16.73
N GLU A 198 39.82 -5.75 17.55
CA GLU A 198 40.27 -6.20 18.88
C GLU A 198 40.57 -5.24 20.05
N VAL A 199 40.16 -5.77 21.21
CA VAL A 199 40.08 -5.21 22.56
C VAL A 199 41.41 -5.38 23.31
N GLY A 200 41.80 -4.37 24.09
CA GLY A 200 42.82 -4.49 25.13
C GLY A 200 42.70 -3.36 26.17
N VAL A 201 42.45 -3.73 27.43
CA VAL A 201 42.20 -2.88 28.61
C VAL A 201 43.51 -2.62 29.41
N PRO A 202 43.56 -1.93 30.58
CA PRO A 202 44.08 -0.57 30.78
C PRO A 202 45.29 -0.47 31.74
N ALA A 203 45.88 0.73 31.92
CA ALA A 203 46.61 1.10 33.14
C ALA A 203 46.73 2.63 33.33
N ASP A 204 46.22 3.12 34.46
CA ASP A 204 46.39 4.43 35.12
C ASP A 204 47.67 4.43 36.00
N PRO A 205 47.99 5.47 36.81
CA PRO A 205 48.00 6.95 36.61
C PRO A 205 49.28 7.61 37.22
N VAL A 206 49.64 8.86 36.89
CA VAL A 206 50.35 9.78 37.84
C VAL A 206 50.11 11.27 37.49
N SER A 207 49.76 12.04 38.51
CA SER A 207 49.51 13.49 38.59
C SER A 207 50.74 14.40 38.42
N GLY A 208 50.50 15.65 38.00
CA GLY A 208 51.40 16.78 38.20
C GLY A 208 50.99 18.02 37.38
N GLY A 209 50.29 18.97 38.01
CA GLY A 209 49.83 20.20 37.38
C GLY A 209 50.90 21.28 37.22
N HIS A 210 50.60 22.34 36.47
CA HIS A 210 51.00 23.75 36.64
C HIS A 210 50.16 24.65 35.70
N ASP A 211 49.94 25.91 36.13
CA ASP A 211 48.96 26.90 35.69
C ASP A 211 49.15 27.60 34.31
N ALA A 212 48.01 27.80 33.60
CA ALA A 212 47.50 28.94 32.79
C ALA A 212 48.35 29.60 31.65
N PRO A 213 47.77 30.35 30.65
CA PRO A 213 46.37 30.80 30.49
C PRO A 213 45.72 30.63 29.09
N ALA A 214 44.38 30.68 29.10
CA ALA A 214 43.41 31.10 28.06
C ALA A 214 43.80 31.06 26.57
N GLY A 215 43.39 29.98 25.89
CA GLY A 215 43.19 29.91 24.44
C GLY A 215 41.79 29.39 24.15
N VAL A 216 41.07 30.08 23.27
CA VAL A 216 39.69 29.78 22.83
C VAL A 216 39.63 28.37 22.22
N ALA A 217 38.99 27.44 22.93
CA ALA A 217 38.69 26.11 22.43
C ALA A 217 37.24 26.07 21.92
N VAL A 218 37.11 25.78 20.63
CA VAL A 218 35.87 25.36 19.98
C VAL A 218 35.49 23.98 20.56
N PRO A 219 34.31 23.78 21.17
CA PRO A 219 33.88 22.43 21.51
C PRO A 219 33.26 21.80 20.25
N ALA A 220 33.99 20.81 19.73
CA ALA A 220 33.45 19.77 18.89
C ALA A 220 32.61 18.82 19.76
N ASP A 221 31.37 19.18 20.05
CA ASP A 221 30.28 18.23 20.35
C ASP A 221 28.94 18.99 20.33
N ALA A 222 28.26 18.97 19.20
CA ALA A 222 26.90 19.49 19.04
C ALA A 222 25.98 18.46 18.35
N GLY A 223 26.35 17.17 18.42
CA GLY A 223 25.60 16.07 17.81
C GLY A 223 25.00 15.08 18.80
N SER A 224 25.44 15.09 20.06
CA SER A 224 25.07 14.10 21.08
C SER A 224 23.99 14.59 22.06
N GLU A 225 23.90 15.88 22.33
CA GLU A 225 22.91 16.44 23.28
C GLU A 225 21.49 16.56 22.70
N GLY A 226 21.33 16.58 21.37
CA GLY A 226 20.00 16.60 20.72
C GLY A 226 19.26 15.25 20.70
N ARG A 227 19.97 14.13 20.90
CA ARG A 227 19.36 12.79 20.91
C ARG A 227 18.95 12.31 22.30
N ALA A 228 19.62 12.81 23.34
CA ALA A 228 19.30 12.45 24.73
C ALA A 228 18.03 13.13 25.28
N ALA A 229 17.65 14.30 24.75
CA ALA A 229 16.45 15.02 25.17
C ALA A 229 15.12 14.47 24.59
N LEU A 230 15.18 13.54 23.63
CA LEU A 230 14.00 12.86 23.06
C LEU A 230 13.64 11.55 23.77
N GLY A 231 14.39 11.21 24.83
CA GLY A 231 14.27 9.96 25.58
C GLY A 231 13.61 10.08 26.96
N GLU A 232 12.93 11.19 27.29
CA GLU A 232 12.05 11.19 28.45
C GLU A 232 10.78 10.40 28.13
N ALA A 233 10.58 9.33 28.90
CA ALA A 233 9.53 8.33 28.74
C ALA A 233 8.11 8.94 28.69
N VAL A 234 7.63 9.22 27.48
CA VAL A 234 6.20 9.42 27.22
C VAL A 234 5.56 8.02 27.15
N PRO A 235 4.50 7.73 27.91
CA PRO A 235 3.93 6.39 27.97
C PRO A 235 3.46 5.89 26.59
N GLY A 236 4.17 4.86 26.09
CA GLY A 236 3.76 3.76 25.20
C GLY A 236 3.18 4.07 23.81
N GLY A 237 2.11 4.85 23.71
CA GLY A 237 1.33 5.00 22.47
C GLY A 237 1.74 6.19 21.60
N HIS A 238 2.14 7.31 22.23
CA HIS A 238 2.58 8.50 21.49
C HIS A 238 3.92 8.28 20.79
N GLY A 239 4.79 7.42 21.35
CA GLY A 239 6.07 7.07 20.73
C GLY A 239 5.91 6.39 19.36
N ALA A 240 4.97 5.45 19.23
CA ALA A 240 4.73 4.77 17.96
C ALA A 240 4.17 5.72 16.89
N VAL A 241 3.24 6.61 17.27
CA VAL A 241 2.65 7.59 16.35
C VAL A 241 3.67 8.66 15.93
N ALA A 242 4.49 9.15 16.87
CA ALA A 242 5.57 10.08 16.56
C ALA A 242 6.62 9.43 15.65
N ARG A 243 7.01 8.17 15.92
CA ARG A 243 7.95 7.43 15.08
C ARG A 243 7.42 7.21 13.67
N LEU A 244 6.13 6.90 13.53
CA LEU A 244 5.48 6.82 12.22
C LEU A 244 5.52 8.16 11.48
N ALA A 245 5.18 9.26 12.16
CA ALA A 245 5.20 10.59 11.55
C ALA A 245 6.61 10.98 11.06
N GLU A 246 7.64 10.74 11.87
CA GLU A 246 9.04 10.93 11.48
C GLU A 246 9.41 10.07 10.25
N ALA A 247 9.12 8.77 10.31
CA ALA A 247 9.44 7.84 9.24
C ALA A 247 8.75 8.21 7.91
N VAL A 248 7.52 8.72 7.97
CA VAL A 248 6.76 9.21 6.82
C VAL A 248 7.38 10.47 6.21
N LEU A 249 7.84 11.41 7.03
CA LEU A 249 8.54 12.60 6.55
C LEU A 249 9.86 12.23 5.88
N VAL A 250 10.59 11.25 6.42
CA VAL A 250 11.78 10.69 5.76
C VAL A 250 11.37 10.00 4.46
N ALA A 251 10.30 9.21 4.44
CA ALA A 251 9.83 8.52 3.24
C ALA A 251 9.47 9.50 2.12
N ALA A 252 9.01 10.71 2.44
CA ALA A 252 8.75 11.76 1.46
C ALA A 252 10.02 12.24 0.72
N GLU A 253 11.18 12.21 1.38
CA GLU A 253 12.47 12.68 0.85
C GLU A 253 13.36 11.55 0.33
N ASP A 254 13.45 10.46 1.08
CA ASP A 254 14.36 9.33 0.87
C ASP A 254 13.67 8.01 1.30
N PRO A 255 12.89 7.39 0.40
CA PRO A 255 12.21 6.12 0.67
C PRO A 255 13.13 5.01 1.20
N ASP A 256 14.34 4.87 0.67
CA ASP A 256 15.31 3.85 1.11
C ASP A 256 15.71 4.05 2.57
N ALA A 257 16.02 5.29 2.96
CA ALA A 257 16.35 5.63 4.35
C ALA A 257 15.16 5.47 5.30
N ALA A 258 13.93 5.53 4.79
CA ALA A 258 12.71 5.43 5.60
C ALA A 258 12.31 3.99 5.96
N VAL A 259 12.69 2.99 5.15
CA VAL A 259 12.28 1.59 5.38
C VAL A 259 12.64 1.10 6.80
N PRO A 260 13.87 1.25 7.31
CA PRO A 260 14.19 0.85 8.69
C PRO A 260 13.36 1.60 9.74
N LEU A 261 13.07 2.89 9.54
CA LEU A 261 12.28 3.68 10.48
C LEU A 261 10.82 3.22 10.50
N LEU A 262 10.27 2.79 9.36
CA LEU A 262 8.92 2.23 9.24
C LEU A 262 8.83 0.85 9.91
N ILE A 263 9.88 0.03 9.84
CA ILE A 263 9.99 -1.22 10.61
C ILE A 263 9.96 -0.91 12.11
N GLU A 264 10.79 0.03 12.58
CA GLU A 264 10.80 0.43 13.98
C GLU A 264 9.45 0.97 14.46
N ALA A 265 8.78 1.79 13.63
CA ALA A 265 7.44 2.30 13.92
C ALA A 265 6.41 1.17 14.01
N ALA A 266 6.50 0.15 13.14
CA ALA A 266 5.65 -1.03 13.16
C ALA A 266 5.84 -1.85 14.44
N GLU A 267 7.09 -2.11 14.82
CA GLU A 267 7.39 -2.81 16.07
C GLU A 267 7.00 -2.02 17.32
N ALA A 268 7.15 -0.69 17.29
CA ALA A 268 6.69 0.17 18.37
C ALA A 268 5.17 0.11 18.51
N LEU A 269 4.44 0.09 17.39
CA LEU A 269 2.99 -0.06 17.39
C LEU A 269 2.56 -1.42 17.95
N ASP A 270 3.23 -2.52 17.56
CA ASP A 270 2.93 -3.87 18.07
C ASP A 270 3.06 -3.99 19.59
N ARG A 271 3.99 -3.25 20.19
CA ARG A 271 4.23 -3.23 21.64
C ARG A 271 3.32 -2.25 22.38
N ALA A 272 2.69 -1.31 21.68
CA ALA A 272 1.88 -0.26 22.29
C ALA A 272 0.45 -0.72 22.55
N THR A 273 -0.18 -0.19 23.61
CA THR A 273 -1.64 -0.29 23.77
C THR A 273 -2.30 0.70 22.82
N PRO A 274 -3.17 0.26 21.88
CA PRO A 274 -3.84 1.17 20.96
C PRO A 274 -4.73 2.16 21.73
N THR A 275 -4.66 3.42 21.37
CA THR A 275 -5.42 4.51 22.00
C THR A 275 -6.40 5.19 21.06
N ALA A 276 -6.24 4.99 19.75
CA ALA A 276 -7.09 5.54 18.70
C ALA A 276 -7.12 4.59 17.50
N VAL A 277 -8.18 4.68 16.69
CA VAL A 277 -8.21 4.08 15.35
C VAL A 277 -7.26 4.85 14.45
N LEU A 278 -6.36 4.16 13.76
CA LEU A 278 -5.34 4.79 12.94
C LEU A 278 -5.85 5.08 11.51
N PRO A 279 -5.48 6.23 10.90
CA PRO A 279 -5.71 6.49 9.48
C PRO A 279 -5.05 5.44 8.57
N ASP A 280 -3.83 5.04 8.94
CA ASP A 280 -3.10 3.94 8.34
C ASP A 280 -2.09 3.38 9.34
N THR A 281 -1.57 2.20 9.06
CA THR A 281 -0.58 1.52 9.90
C THR A 281 0.83 1.71 9.35
N PRO A 282 1.87 1.73 10.23
CA PRO A 282 3.27 1.68 9.81
C PRO A 282 3.58 0.45 8.95
N HIS A 283 2.92 -0.69 9.21
CA HIS A 283 3.04 -1.91 8.39
C HIS A 283 2.63 -1.68 6.93
N ALA A 284 1.47 -1.04 6.72
CA ALA A 284 0.94 -0.79 5.39
C ALA A 284 1.77 0.25 4.62
N ILE A 285 2.11 1.37 5.26
CA ILE A 285 2.95 2.42 4.65
C ILE A 285 4.36 1.87 4.40
N GLY A 286 4.94 1.16 5.37
CA GLY A 286 6.22 0.48 5.25
C GLY A 286 6.27 -0.49 4.08
N ALA A 287 5.20 -1.28 3.87
CA ALA A 287 5.13 -2.18 2.73
C ALA A 287 5.04 -1.45 1.38
N VAL A 288 4.28 -0.36 1.29
CA VAL A 288 4.22 0.47 0.07
C VAL A 288 5.61 1.06 -0.25
N VAL A 289 6.28 1.63 0.76
CA VAL A 289 7.61 2.23 0.62
C VAL A 289 8.66 1.17 0.28
N ALA A 290 8.60 0.00 0.90
CA ALA A 290 9.52 -1.10 0.60
C ALA A 290 9.33 -1.65 -0.83
N VAL A 291 8.10 -1.78 -1.33
CA VAL A 291 7.87 -2.14 -2.74
C VAL A 291 8.38 -1.06 -3.70
N LEU A 292 8.18 0.22 -3.35
CA LEU A 292 8.70 1.36 -4.12
C LEU A 292 10.24 1.29 -4.28
N THR A 293 10.96 0.91 -3.22
CA THR A 293 12.42 0.77 -3.24
C THR A 293 12.90 -0.57 -3.80
N GLY A 294 11.99 -1.51 -4.09
CA GLY A 294 12.31 -2.85 -4.59
C GLY A 294 12.63 -3.88 -3.50
N ASP A 295 12.37 -3.58 -2.22
CA ASP A 295 12.51 -4.51 -1.10
C ASP A 295 11.19 -5.24 -0.81
N LEU A 296 10.86 -6.21 -1.68
CA LEU A 296 9.66 -7.01 -1.53
C LEU A 296 9.67 -7.87 -0.26
N ALA A 297 10.85 -8.37 0.14
CA ALA A 297 10.98 -9.25 1.30
C ALA A 297 10.55 -8.53 2.58
N THR A 298 10.97 -7.27 2.76
CA THR A 298 10.53 -6.44 3.88
C THR A 298 9.03 -6.13 3.79
N ALA A 299 8.50 -5.84 2.60
CA ALA A 299 7.07 -5.59 2.42
C ALA A 299 6.22 -6.79 2.87
N GLU A 300 6.57 -8.01 2.43
CA GLU A 300 5.88 -9.22 2.85
C GLU A 300 6.06 -9.50 4.34
N HIS A 301 7.25 -9.28 4.89
CA HIS A 301 7.52 -9.46 6.32
C HIS A 301 6.60 -8.58 7.18
N LEU A 302 6.53 -7.28 6.86
CA LEU A 302 5.66 -6.33 7.56
C LEU A 302 4.18 -6.76 7.48
N LEU A 303 3.70 -7.12 6.29
CA LEU A 303 2.29 -7.45 6.10
C LEU A 303 1.88 -8.79 6.74
N ASN A 304 2.77 -9.77 6.81
CA ASN A 304 2.48 -11.06 7.45
C ASN A 304 2.47 -10.99 8.99
N ARG A 305 3.21 -10.04 9.58
CA ARG A 305 3.25 -9.83 11.03
C ARG A 305 2.17 -8.89 11.56
N ALA A 306 1.55 -8.11 10.67
CA ALA A 306 0.66 -7.03 11.05
C ALA A 306 -0.63 -7.51 11.77
N GLY A 307 -0.95 -6.85 12.89
CA GLY A 307 -2.25 -6.93 13.57
C GLY A 307 -3.17 -5.75 13.20
N GLY A 308 -4.23 -5.52 13.98
CA GLY A 308 -5.05 -4.29 13.87
C GLY A 308 -6.55 -4.48 13.59
N GLY A 309 -7.10 -5.67 13.82
CA GLY A 309 -8.52 -5.96 13.62
C GLY A 309 -8.93 -6.11 12.15
N PRO A 310 -10.20 -6.46 11.86
CA PRO A 310 -10.67 -6.74 10.50
C PRO A 310 -10.40 -5.65 9.46
N ALA A 311 -10.60 -4.37 9.82
CA ALA A 311 -10.40 -3.25 8.88
C ALA A 311 -8.94 -3.12 8.42
N ALA A 312 -7.97 -3.19 9.34
CA ALA A 312 -6.57 -3.17 8.99
C ALA A 312 -6.14 -4.46 8.26
N ALA A 313 -6.67 -5.62 8.70
CA ALA A 313 -6.35 -6.91 8.11
C ALA A 313 -6.73 -7.01 6.62
N GLU A 314 -7.85 -6.40 6.21
CA GLU A 314 -8.23 -6.35 4.79
C GLU A 314 -7.23 -5.51 3.97
N ARG A 315 -6.84 -4.34 4.49
CA ARG A 315 -5.82 -3.49 3.86
C ARG A 315 -4.48 -4.22 3.73
N HIS A 316 -4.00 -4.86 4.80
CA HIS A 316 -2.73 -5.59 4.77
C HIS A 316 -2.76 -6.76 3.78
N ARG A 317 -3.87 -7.50 3.75
CA ARG A 317 -4.07 -8.61 2.83
C ARG A 317 -4.06 -8.18 1.38
N MET A 318 -4.77 -7.09 1.05
CA MET A 318 -4.80 -6.59 -0.32
C MET A 318 -3.46 -6.00 -0.75
N LEU A 319 -2.72 -5.34 0.15
CA LEU A 319 -1.35 -4.90 -0.12
C LEU A 319 -0.41 -6.10 -0.33
N LEU A 320 -0.60 -7.20 0.41
CA LEU A 320 0.19 -8.42 0.23
C LEU A 320 -0.10 -9.08 -1.12
N ALA A 321 -1.38 -9.12 -1.52
CA ALA A 321 -1.78 -9.61 -2.83
C ALA A 321 -1.15 -8.76 -3.96
N TRP A 322 -1.17 -7.43 -3.80
CA TRP A 322 -0.52 -6.50 -4.74
C TRP A 322 0.99 -6.73 -4.81
N ALA A 323 1.69 -6.78 -3.68
CA ALA A 323 3.13 -7.00 -3.62
C ALA A 323 3.54 -8.33 -4.29
N ARG A 324 2.83 -9.43 -3.98
CA ARG A 324 3.03 -10.74 -4.60
C ARG A 324 2.75 -10.73 -6.11
N MET A 325 1.70 -10.04 -6.54
CA MET A 325 1.38 -9.88 -7.96
C MET A 325 2.51 -9.15 -8.71
N ARG A 326 3.07 -8.08 -8.13
CA ARG A 326 4.19 -7.34 -8.72
C ARG A 326 5.43 -8.22 -8.90
N ALA A 327 5.68 -9.09 -7.92
CA ALA A 327 6.78 -10.04 -7.92
C ALA A 327 6.60 -11.28 -8.83
N GLY A 328 5.48 -11.39 -9.55
CA GLY A 328 5.20 -12.57 -10.38
C GLY A 328 4.62 -13.79 -9.64
N ARG A 329 4.31 -13.67 -8.34
CA ARG A 329 3.73 -14.75 -7.51
C ARG A 329 2.20 -14.80 -7.67
N PHE A 330 1.74 -15.06 -8.90
CA PHE A 330 0.33 -14.91 -9.27
C PHE A 330 -0.67 -15.83 -8.53
N PRO A 331 -0.37 -17.13 -8.31
CA PRO A 331 -1.32 -18.01 -7.63
C PRO A 331 -1.65 -17.56 -6.21
N THR A 332 -0.65 -17.08 -5.46
CA THR A 332 -0.83 -16.61 -4.09
C THR A 332 -1.56 -15.26 -4.06
N ALA A 333 -1.27 -14.35 -5.01
CA ALA A 333 -2.03 -13.11 -5.15
C ALA A 333 -3.52 -13.35 -5.49
N LEU A 334 -3.81 -14.29 -6.39
CA LEU A 334 -5.17 -14.67 -6.75
C LEU A 334 -5.92 -15.31 -5.58
N ALA A 335 -5.25 -16.18 -4.81
CA ALA A 335 -5.83 -16.80 -3.63
C ALA A 335 -6.25 -15.75 -2.58
N GLU A 336 -5.47 -14.68 -2.40
CA GLU A 336 -5.84 -13.58 -1.51
C GLU A 336 -7.03 -12.77 -2.03
N LEU A 337 -7.08 -12.49 -3.33
CA LEU A 337 -8.20 -11.77 -3.96
C LEU A 337 -9.53 -12.56 -3.88
N ALA A 338 -9.46 -13.88 -4.06
CA ALA A 338 -10.62 -14.78 -4.09
C ALA A 338 -11.23 -15.07 -2.71
N ARG A 339 -10.60 -14.63 -1.61
CA ARG A 339 -11.17 -14.81 -0.27
C ARG A 339 -12.51 -14.10 -0.16
N PRO A 340 -13.53 -14.73 0.47
CA PRO A 340 -14.86 -14.16 0.60
C PRO A 340 -14.80 -12.76 1.21
N GLU A 341 -15.54 -11.84 0.60
CA GLU A 341 -15.69 -10.48 1.12
C GLU A 341 -16.46 -10.54 2.45
N GLY A 342 -16.03 -9.73 3.42
CA GLY A 342 -16.81 -9.43 4.61
C GLY A 342 -17.89 -8.40 4.30
N ALA A 343 -18.00 -7.37 5.15
CA ALA A 343 -18.76 -6.17 4.81
C ALA A 343 -18.14 -5.46 3.59
N GLU A 344 -18.95 -4.67 2.86
CA GLU A 344 -18.48 -3.87 1.71
C GLU A 344 -17.28 -3.00 2.15
N PRO A 345 -16.09 -3.16 1.53
CA PRO A 345 -14.90 -2.48 2.02
C PRO A 345 -15.02 -0.96 1.86
N PRO A 346 -14.31 -0.17 2.69
CA PRO A 346 -14.22 1.28 2.56
C PRO A 346 -13.67 1.71 1.18
N GLY A 347 -13.81 2.99 0.85
CA GLY A 347 -13.48 3.52 -0.47
C GLY A 347 -12.04 3.25 -0.93
N ARG A 348 -11.07 3.38 -0.03
CA ARG A 348 -9.65 3.15 -0.30
C ARG A 348 -9.37 1.69 -0.61
N GLU A 349 -9.95 0.76 0.15
CA GLU A 349 -9.78 -0.68 -0.03
C GLU A 349 -10.49 -1.20 -1.29
N ARG A 350 -11.65 -0.63 -1.66
CA ARG A 350 -12.29 -0.91 -2.96
C ARG A 350 -11.37 -0.56 -4.13
N LEU A 351 -10.69 0.58 -4.07
CA LEU A 351 -9.75 1.00 -5.12
C LEU A 351 -8.56 0.04 -5.21
N LEU A 352 -7.98 -0.35 -4.07
CA LEU A 352 -6.86 -1.28 -4.01
C LEU A 352 -7.23 -2.67 -4.54
N ARG A 353 -8.40 -3.20 -4.14
CA ARG A 353 -8.93 -4.47 -4.65
C ARG A 353 -9.15 -4.42 -6.16
N ALA A 354 -9.74 -3.34 -6.67
CA ALA A 354 -9.91 -3.13 -8.10
C ALA A 354 -8.56 -3.07 -8.84
N ALA A 355 -7.55 -2.41 -8.26
CA ALA A 355 -6.21 -2.37 -8.83
C ALA A 355 -5.57 -3.76 -8.93
N VAL A 356 -5.66 -4.58 -7.87
CA VAL A 356 -5.17 -5.97 -7.90
C VAL A 356 -5.93 -6.81 -8.95
N ALA A 357 -7.26 -6.69 -8.99
CA ALA A 357 -8.08 -7.40 -9.97
C ALA A 357 -7.73 -6.99 -11.42
N ALA A 358 -7.57 -5.69 -11.69
CA ALA A 358 -7.13 -5.19 -12.99
C ALA A 358 -5.73 -5.71 -13.34
N GLY A 359 -4.79 -5.71 -12.39
CA GLY A 359 -3.44 -6.19 -12.61
C GLY A 359 -3.38 -7.69 -12.94
N ILE A 360 -4.20 -8.51 -12.28
CA ILE A 360 -4.35 -9.93 -12.61
C ILE A 360 -4.98 -10.09 -14.01
N ALA A 361 -6.06 -9.38 -14.30
CA ALA A 361 -6.75 -9.46 -15.59
C ALA A 361 -5.83 -9.03 -16.76
N ARG A 362 -5.02 -7.98 -16.59
CA ARG A 362 -4.00 -7.54 -17.56
C ARG A 362 -3.02 -8.67 -17.90
N ARG A 363 -2.52 -9.35 -16.87
CA ARG A 363 -1.52 -10.41 -16.99
C ARG A 363 -2.08 -11.69 -17.61
N ARG A 364 -3.37 -11.96 -17.38
CA ARG A 364 -4.13 -13.07 -18.00
C ARG A 364 -4.73 -12.72 -19.36
N GLY A 365 -4.56 -11.49 -19.86
CA GLY A 365 -5.17 -11.04 -21.11
C GLY A 365 -6.70 -11.07 -21.09
N ASP A 366 -7.27 -10.97 -19.90
CA ASP A 366 -8.70 -10.98 -19.67
C ASP A 366 -9.27 -9.57 -19.85
N ILE A 367 -9.55 -9.21 -21.09
CA ILE A 367 -10.13 -7.91 -21.43
C ILE A 367 -11.57 -7.78 -20.90
N ALA A 368 -12.32 -8.88 -20.76
CA ALA A 368 -13.68 -8.85 -20.21
C ALA A 368 -13.65 -8.51 -18.72
N GLY A 369 -12.80 -9.19 -17.95
CA GLY A 369 -12.51 -8.86 -16.56
C GLY A 369 -12.01 -7.42 -16.38
N LEU A 370 -11.13 -6.94 -17.27
CA LEU A 370 -10.70 -5.54 -17.27
C LEU A 370 -11.86 -4.55 -17.43
N ARG A 371 -12.80 -4.81 -18.34
CA ARG A 371 -13.99 -3.96 -18.53
C ARG A 371 -14.90 -3.99 -17.28
N ALA A 372 -15.09 -5.17 -16.69
CA ALA A 372 -15.90 -5.33 -15.48
C ALA A 372 -15.31 -4.56 -14.29
N VAL A 373 -14.01 -4.70 -14.04
CA VAL A 373 -13.29 -3.95 -13.00
C VAL A 373 -13.40 -2.45 -13.26
N TRP A 374 -13.16 -2.01 -14.50
CA TRP A 374 -13.20 -0.60 -14.87
C TRP A 374 -14.58 0.03 -14.61
N ALA A 375 -15.66 -0.65 -15.00
CA ALA A 375 -17.03 -0.16 -14.79
C ALA A 375 -17.37 0.07 -13.31
N GLY A 376 -16.81 -0.74 -12.40
CA GLY A 376 -17.01 -0.58 -10.96
C GLY A 376 -16.18 0.57 -10.35
N VAL A 377 -15.02 0.89 -10.91
CA VAL A 377 -14.07 1.84 -10.30
C VAL A 377 -14.12 3.25 -10.90
N GLU A 378 -14.66 3.41 -12.11
CA GLU A 378 -14.71 4.70 -12.82
C GLU A 378 -15.29 5.84 -11.94
N PRO A 379 -16.40 5.67 -11.19
CA PRO A 379 -16.93 6.74 -10.34
C PRO A 379 -15.98 7.18 -9.22
N ALA A 380 -15.16 6.27 -8.69
CA ALA A 380 -14.19 6.57 -7.65
C ALA A 380 -13.00 7.37 -8.22
N LEU A 381 -12.47 6.95 -9.37
CA LEU A 381 -11.40 7.66 -10.08
C LEU A 381 -11.85 9.03 -10.57
N ALA A 382 -13.10 9.16 -11.03
CA ALA A 382 -13.67 10.43 -11.47
C ALA A 382 -13.75 11.47 -10.32
N ARG A 383 -13.99 11.00 -9.08
CA ARG A 383 -13.93 11.84 -7.87
C ARG A 383 -12.50 12.14 -7.41
N ARG A 384 -11.48 11.57 -8.08
CA ARG A 384 -10.06 11.73 -7.74
C ARG A 384 -9.72 11.28 -6.32
N ALA A 385 -10.39 10.22 -5.85
CA ALA A 385 -10.12 9.61 -4.55
C ALA A 385 -8.87 8.72 -4.63
N VAL A 386 -7.72 9.35 -4.87
CA VAL A 386 -6.39 8.73 -4.99
C VAL A 386 -5.39 9.54 -4.16
N ASP A 387 -4.48 8.86 -3.48
CA ASP A 387 -3.39 9.48 -2.72
C ASP A 387 -2.00 8.91 -3.09
N LEU A 388 -0.93 9.50 -2.55
CA LEU A 388 0.46 9.09 -2.80
C LEU A 388 0.72 7.62 -2.45
N TRP A 389 0.13 7.11 -1.36
CA TRP A 389 0.34 5.74 -0.91
C TRP A 389 -0.28 4.71 -1.86
N GLN A 390 -1.12 5.17 -2.79
CA GLN A 390 -1.72 4.36 -3.84
C GLN A 390 -0.99 4.50 -5.19
N LEU A 391 0.06 5.31 -5.32
CA LEU A 391 0.73 5.65 -6.59
C LEU A 391 1.05 4.41 -7.45
N GLU A 392 1.76 3.42 -6.90
CA GLU A 392 2.10 2.21 -7.66
C GLU A 392 0.91 1.26 -7.83
N THR A 393 -0.06 1.28 -6.93
CA THR A 393 -1.25 0.41 -7.03
C THR A 393 -2.19 0.91 -8.13
N VAL A 394 -2.41 2.24 -8.21
CA VAL A 394 -3.34 2.84 -9.18
C VAL A 394 -2.81 2.73 -10.61
N GLU A 395 -1.50 2.52 -10.80
CA GLU A 395 -0.89 2.17 -12.09
C GLU A 395 -1.70 1.10 -12.84
N GLU A 396 -2.12 0.05 -12.15
CA GLU A 396 -2.84 -1.07 -12.75
C GLU A 396 -4.17 -0.63 -13.38
N LEU A 397 -4.85 0.33 -12.75
CA LEU A 397 -6.09 0.93 -13.24
C LEU A 397 -5.84 1.94 -14.35
N LEU A 398 -4.79 2.75 -14.25
CA LEU A 398 -4.41 3.74 -15.26
C LEU A 398 -4.03 3.04 -16.58
N VAL A 399 -3.26 1.96 -16.50
CA VAL A 399 -2.90 1.15 -17.66
C VAL A 399 -4.12 0.39 -18.20
N ALA A 400 -5.00 -0.12 -17.33
CA ALA A 400 -6.26 -0.71 -17.78
C ALA A 400 -7.10 0.29 -18.58
N ALA A 401 -7.22 1.53 -18.11
CA ALA A 401 -7.93 2.59 -18.84
C ALA A 401 -7.31 2.86 -20.22
N ALA A 402 -5.99 2.95 -20.32
CA ALA A 402 -5.27 3.10 -21.59
C ALA A 402 -5.59 1.97 -22.57
N ARG A 403 -5.49 0.70 -22.11
CA ARG A 403 -5.86 -0.48 -22.91
C ARG A 403 -7.32 -0.51 -23.35
N LEU A 404 -8.21 0.12 -22.58
CA LEU A 404 -9.63 0.26 -22.92
C LEU A 404 -9.92 1.53 -23.73
N HIS A 405 -8.90 2.25 -24.18
CA HIS A 405 -8.98 3.52 -24.93
C HIS A 405 -9.72 4.63 -24.17
N GLN A 406 -9.58 4.64 -22.84
CA GLN A 406 -10.22 5.60 -21.94
C GLN A 406 -9.23 6.61 -21.36
N ARG A 407 -8.08 6.86 -22.01
CA ARG A 407 -7.02 7.75 -21.51
C ARG A 407 -7.52 9.10 -20.98
N ARG A 408 -8.46 9.73 -21.68
CA ARG A 408 -9.04 11.03 -21.27
C ARG A 408 -9.68 11.00 -19.88
N ARG A 409 -10.17 9.85 -19.41
CA ARG A 409 -10.79 9.67 -18.10
C ARG A 409 -9.76 9.68 -16.96
N VAL A 410 -8.52 9.29 -17.24
CA VAL A 410 -7.46 9.16 -16.23
C VAL A 410 -6.48 10.33 -16.19
N GLU A 411 -6.48 11.22 -17.19
CA GLU A 411 -5.63 12.41 -17.21
C GLU A 411 -5.76 13.30 -15.95
N PRO A 412 -6.97 13.55 -15.39
CA PRO A 412 -7.10 14.32 -14.16
C PRO A 412 -6.47 13.65 -12.93
N VAL A 413 -6.39 12.31 -12.93
CA VAL A 413 -5.74 11.53 -11.87
C VAL A 413 -4.23 11.65 -12.00
N LEU A 414 -3.68 11.50 -13.21
CA LEU A 414 -2.25 11.71 -13.47
C LEU A 414 -1.80 13.12 -13.07
N ALA A 415 -2.56 14.15 -13.44
CA ALA A 415 -2.27 15.53 -13.05
C ALA A 415 -2.36 15.76 -11.53
N LEU A 416 -3.21 15.00 -10.81
CA LEU A 416 -3.25 15.05 -9.34
C LEU A 416 -2.00 14.42 -8.73
N LEU A 417 -1.61 13.24 -9.21
CA LEU A 417 -0.39 12.55 -8.75
C LEU A 417 0.87 13.40 -9.01
N GLU A 418 0.94 14.13 -10.13
CA GLU A 418 2.03 15.08 -10.40
C GLU A 418 2.13 16.17 -9.34
N ARG A 419 1.00 16.73 -8.90
CA ARG A 419 1.00 17.72 -7.83
C ARG A 419 1.41 17.13 -6.50
N MET A 420 1.02 15.88 -6.22
CA MET A 420 1.39 15.19 -4.97
C MET A 420 2.88 14.86 -4.91
N VAL A 421 3.46 14.47 -6.04
CA VAL A 421 4.88 14.09 -6.17
C VAL A 421 5.80 15.31 -6.30
N ALA A 422 5.26 16.47 -6.67
CA ALA A 422 6.03 17.71 -6.77
C ALA A 422 6.70 18.06 -5.43
N GLY A 423 8.04 18.13 -5.43
CA GLY A 423 8.83 18.44 -4.24
C GLY A 423 9.13 17.23 -3.33
N LEU A 424 8.74 16.01 -3.73
CA LEU A 424 9.17 14.78 -3.07
C LEU A 424 10.50 14.27 -3.64
N GLY A 425 11.07 13.26 -2.97
CA GLY A 425 12.30 12.59 -3.37
C GLY A 425 12.26 11.94 -4.75
N GLY A 426 13.46 11.70 -5.32
CA GLY A 426 13.63 11.18 -6.68
C GLY A 426 12.90 9.85 -6.94
N ALA A 427 12.82 8.96 -5.96
CA ALA A 427 12.09 7.69 -6.10
C ALA A 427 10.59 7.87 -6.39
N TRP A 428 9.92 8.87 -5.79
CA TRP A 428 8.52 9.18 -6.09
C TRP A 428 8.33 9.74 -7.50
N ALA A 429 9.24 10.63 -7.92
CA ALA A 429 9.26 11.17 -9.29
C ALA A 429 9.49 10.07 -10.33
N ALA A 430 10.42 9.15 -10.05
CA ALA A 430 10.68 7.99 -10.90
C ALA A 430 9.48 7.05 -10.99
N ALA A 431 8.81 6.75 -9.87
CA ALA A 431 7.62 5.91 -9.86
C ALA A 431 6.49 6.53 -10.72
N LEU A 432 6.22 7.83 -10.59
CA LEU A 432 5.22 8.49 -11.44
C LEU A 432 5.65 8.54 -12.91
N GLY A 433 6.93 8.78 -13.19
CA GLY A 433 7.49 8.71 -14.54
C GLY A 433 7.30 7.33 -15.17
N TRP A 434 7.53 6.27 -14.39
CA TRP A 434 7.31 4.89 -14.81
C TRP A 434 5.83 4.60 -15.10
N VAL A 435 4.90 5.06 -14.25
CA VAL A 435 3.45 4.95 -14.50
C VAL A 435 3.09 5.60 -15.85
N ARG A 436 3.62 6.79 -16.13
CA ARG A 436 3.40 7.49 -17.42
C ARG A 436 3.96 6.69 -18.60
N VAL A 437 5.15 6.10 -18.47
CA VAL A 437 5.71 5.18 -19.48
C VAL A 437 4.78 4.01 -19.72
N GLN A 438 4.31 3.32 -18.67
CA GLN A 438 3.45 2.15 -18.80
C GLN A 438 2.11 2.47 -19.48
N VAL A 439 1.51 3.62 -19.15
CA VAL A 439 0.30 4.13 -19.81
C VAL A 439 0.55 4.40 -21.30
N ALA A 440 1.63 5.10 -21.65
CA ALA A 440 1.98 5.41 -23.04
C ALA A 440 2.32 4.15 -23.86
N VAL A 441 3.02 3.17 -23.26
CA VAL A 441 3.29 1.86 -23.88
C VAL A 441 1.98 1.11 -24.15
N ALA A 442 1.00 1.18 -23.24
CA ALA A 442 -0.29 0.54 -23.42
C ALA A 442 -1.14 1.20 -24.53
N ASP A 443 -1.01 2.51 -24.74
CA ASP A 443 -1.61 3.23 -25.88
C ASP A 443 -0.87 2.96 -27.20
N GLY A 444 0.37 2.46 -27.15
CA GLY A 444 1.24 2.31 -28.32
C GLY A 444 1.77 3.65 -28.86
N ASP A 445 1.83 4.69 -28.02
CA ASP A 445 2.28 6.04 -28.41
C ASP A 445 3.80 6.16 -28.28
N ALA A 446 4.52 5.84 -29.37
CA ALA A 446 5.99 5.84 -29.38
C ALA A 446 6.61 7.20 -29.01
N ALA A 447 6.00 8.31 -29.43
CA ALA A 447 6.51 9.65 -29.18
C ALA A 447 6.36 10.04 -27.71
N GLU A 448 5.23 9.69 -27.10
CA GLU A 448 5.00 9.88 -25.68
C GLU A 448 5.93 8.99 -24.84
N VAL A 449 6.09 7.71 -25.19
CA VAL A 449 7.04 6.81 -24.50
C VAL A 449 8.46 7.38 -24.54
N ALA A 450 8.93 7.86 -25.70
CA ALA A 450 10.25 8.50 -25.81
C ALA A 450 10.38 9.76 -24.94
N THR A 451 9.31 10.55 -24.84
CA THR A 451 9.30 11.77 -24.00
C THR A 451 9.37 11.41 -22.51
N GLN A 452 8.57 10.44 -22.07
CA GLN A 452 8.57 10.00 -20.68
C GLN A 452 9.85 9.24 -20.30
N ALA A 453 10.44 8.48 -21.23
CA ALA A 453 11.73 7.82 -21.03
C ALA A 453 12.86 8.83 -20.75
N ARG A 454 12.93 9.92 -21.53
CA ARG A 454 13.92 11.00 -21.29
C ARG A 454 13.72 11.66 -19.93
N ARG A 455 12.47 12.00 -19.58
CA ARG A 455 12.15 12.58 -18.27
C ARG A 455 12.54 11.66 -17.12
N LEU A 456 12.26 10.36 -17.26
CA LEU A 456 12.62 9.35 -16.26
C LEU A 456 14.14 9.22 -16.10
N ALA A 457 14.90 9.28 -17.20
CA ALA A 457 16.36 9.25 -17.17
C ALA A 457 16.98 10.51 -16.53
N GLU A 458 16.27 11.64 -16.52
CA GLU A 458 16.68 12.89 -15.87
C GLU A 458 16.38 12.92 -14.36
N VAL A 459 15.70 11.91 -13.81
CA VAL A 459 15.45 11.82 -12.36
C VAL A 459 16.72 11.38 -11.64
N HIS A 460 17.24 12.25 -10.79
CA HIS A 460 18.45 11.99 -10.01
C HIS A 460 18.10 11.42 -8.62
N GLY A 461 18.99 10.58 -8.07
CA GLY A 461 18.85 10.08 -6.69
C GLY A 461 17.70 9.10 -6.45
N ALA A 462 17.19 8.44 -7.50
CA ALA A 462 16.06 7.51 -7.41
C ALA A 462 16.46 6.02 -7.31
N GLY A 463 17.77 5.74 -7.17
CA GLY A 463 18.29 4.39 -6.95
C GLY A 463 18.32 3.46 -8.17
N PRO A 464 18.75 2.20 -8.00
CA PRO A 464 18.94 1.23 -9.08
C PRO A 464 17.64 0.85 -9.82
N ARG A 465 16.51 0.78 -9.10
CA ARG A 465 15.20 0.45 -9.68
C ARG A 465 14.77 1.47 -10.73
N ALA A 466 14.90 2.77 -10.43
CA ALA A 466 14.62 3.83 -11.39
C ALA A 466 15.54 3.79 -12.62
N ALA A 467 16.82 3.44 -12.44
CA ALA A 467 17.75 3.31 -13.54
C ALA A 467 17.37 2.16 -14.50
N ALA A 468 16.98 1.00 -13.97
CA ALA A 468 16.48 -0.12 -14.77
C ALA A 468 15.19 0.24 -15.52
N GLN A 469 14.28 0.97 -14.87
CA GLN A 469 13.05 1.50 -15.48
C GLN A 469 13.35 2.50 -16.62
N ALA A 470 14.28 3.44 -16.42
CA ALA A 470 14.65 4.43 -17.45
C ALA A 470 15.25 3.76 -18.70
N GLU A 471 16.09 2.75 -18.51
CA GLU A 471 16.63 1.96 -19.62
C GLU A 471 15.53 1.20 -20.36
N ALA A 472 14.67 0.48 -19.64
CA ALA A 472 13.56 -0.26 -20.24
C ALA A 472 12.61 0.66 -21.01
N ALA A 473 12.32 1.86 -20.48
CA ALA A 473 11.52 2.87 -21.14
C ALA A 473 12.15 3.31 -22.48
N SER A 474 13.47 3.51 -22.50
CA SER A 474 14.21 3.87 -23.71
C SER A 474 14.19 2.76 -24.76
N LEU A 475 14.30 1.50 -24.33
CA LEU A 475 14.19 0.34 -25.24
C LEU A 475 12.78 0.19 -25.81
N TRP A 476 11.72 0.38 -25.00
CA TRP A 476 10.35 0.39 -25.51
C TRP A 476 10.09 1.51 -26.50
N ALA A 477 10.65 2.70 -26.27
CA ALA A 477 10.53 3.82 -27.20
C ALA A 477 11.06 3.44 -28.59
N GLY A 478 12.27 2.88 -28.66
CA GLY A 478 12.87 2.41 -29.92
C GLY A 478 12.06 1.30 -30.58
N LEU A 479 11.65 0.29 -29.81
CA LEU A 479 10.81 -0.81 -30.33
C LEU A 479 9.50 -0.31 -30.93
N LEU A 480 8.80 0.60 -30.25
CA LEU A 480 7.52 1.16 -30.73
C LEU A 480 7.69 2.13 -31.90
N ALA A 481 8.83 2.81 -32.00
CA ALA A 481 9.20 3.63 -33.17
C ALA A 481 9.54 2.76 -34.40
N GLY A 482 9.74 1.45 -34.20
CA GLY A 482 10.15 0.53 -35.26
C GLY A 482 11.67 0.47 -35.48
N ASP A 483 12.45 0.99 -34.53
CA ASP A 483 13.91 0.96 -34.59
C ASP A 483 14.43 -0.46 -34.36
N SER A 484 15.57 -0.78 -34.99
CA SER A 484 16.29 -2.01 -34.70
C SER A 484 16.99 -1.89 -33.35
N VAL A 485 16.52 -2.68 -32.37
CA VAL A 485 17.12 -2.74 -31.04
C VAL A 485 17.95 -4.02 -30.91
N GLU A 486 19.19 -3.88 -30.44
CA GLU A 486 20.09 -5.01 -30.21
C GLU A 486 19.51 -5.99 -29.18
N PRO A 487 19.37 -7.28 -29.51
CA PRO A 487 18.77 -8.27 -28.61
C PRO A 487 19.51 -8.42 -27.28
N GLU A 488 20.83 -8.30 -27.27
CA GLU A 488 21.63 -8.39 -26.03
C GLU A 488 21.31 -7.23 -25.07
N LYS A 489 21.02 -6.02 -25.58
CA LYS A 489 20.60 -4.89 -24.74
C LYS A 489 19.23 -5.15 -24.11
N VAL A 490 18.30 -5.74 -24.88
CA VAL A 490 16.99 -6.14 -24.37
C VAL A 490 17.14 -7.17 -23.24
N LEU A 491 17.95 -8.21 -23.46
CA LEU A 491 18.15 -9.27 -22.46
C LEU A 491 18.79 -8.74 -21.17
N ALA A 492 19.85 -7.94 -21.29
CA ALA A 492 20.48 -7.30 -20.13
C ALA A 492 19.51 -6.39 -19.35
N ALA A 493 18.66 -5.64 -20.05
CA ALA A 493 17.63 -4.84 -19.41
C ALA A 493 16.55 -5.70 -18.74
N THR A 494 16.18 -6.85 -19.32
CA THR A 494 15.25 -7.79 -18.66
C THR A 494 15.84 -8.41 -17.39
N ASP A 495 17.15 -8.67 -17.37
CA ASP A 495 17.85 -9.17 -16.17
C ASP A 495 17.83 -8.11 -15.07
N ARG A 496 18.18 -6.85 -15.41
CA ARG A 496 18.11 -5.73 -14.46
C ARG A 496 16.70 -5.49 -13.91
N LEU A 497 15.67 -5.57 -14.76
CA LEU A 497 14.28 -5.44 -14.31
C LEU A 497 13.89 -6.59 -13.34
N ALA A 498 14.33 -7.81 -13.62
CA ALA A 498 14.07 -8.95 -12.73
C ALA A 498 14.80 -8.80 -11.39
N GLU A 499 16.06 -8.33 -11.39
CA GLU A 499 16.84 -8.06 -10.18
C GLU A 499 16.19 -7.01 -9.27
N VAL A 500 15.41 -6.08 -9.83
CA VAL A 500 14.69 -5.06 -9.08
C VAL A 500 13.20 -5.39 -8.88
N GLU A 501 12.83 -6.67 -8.89
CA GLU A 501 11.47 -7.16 -8.61
C GLU A 501 10.39 -6.63 -9.60
N LEU A 502 10.74 -6.53 -10.89
CA LEU A 502 9.83 -6.20 -12.00
C LEU A 502 9.81 -7.29 -13.11
N PRO A 503 9.59 -8.58 -12.77
CA PRO A 503 9.67 -9.67 -13.74
C PRO A 503 8.57 -9.62 -14.81
N TRP A 504 7.39 -9.07 -14.49
CA TRP A 504 6.31 -8.90 -15.45
C TRP A 504 6.69 -7.90 -16.55
N GLU A 505 7.22 -6.74 -16.17
CA GLU A 505 7.67 -5.72 -17.10
C GLU A 505 8.85 -6.21 -17.94
N ALA A 506 9.76 -6.98 -17.33
CA ALA A 506 10.84 -7.66 -18.03
C ALA A 506 10.30 -8.63 -19.10
N SER A 507 9.34 -9.48 -18.73
CA SER A 507 8.68 -10.41 -19.65
C SER A 507 8.02 -9.68 -20.82
N ARG A 508 7.31 -8.58 -20.54
CA ARG A 508 6.66 -7.75 -21.58
C ARG A 508 7.67 -7.11 -22.52
N LEU A 509 8.81 -6.61 -22.01
CA LEU A 509 9.87 -6.03 -22.84
C LEU A 509 10.43 -7.07 -23.81
N ALA A 510 10.78 -8.26 -23.32
CA ALA A 510 11.26 -9.36 -24.16
C ALA A 510 10.22 -9.81 -25.20
N GLY A 511 8.95 -9.95 -24.80
CA GLY A 511 7.86 -10.31 -25.71
C GLY A 511 7.63 -9.27 -26.81
N GLN A 512 7.70 -7.98 -26.48
CA GLN A 512 7.58 -6.90 -27.46
C GLN A 512 8.78 -6.85 -28.41
N ALA A 513 10.00 -7.07 -27.90
CA ALA A 513 11.20 -7.15 -28.73
C ALA A 513 11.12 -8.33 -29.71
N ALA A 514 10.60 -9.48 -29.28
CA ALA A 514 10.40 -10.64 -30.14
C ALA A 514 9.46 -10.38 -31.32
N ILE A 515 8.43 -9.53 -31.14
CA ILE A 515 7.52 -9.12 -32.22
C ILE A 515 8.25 -8.32 -33.31
N HIS A 516 9.27 -7.54 -32.92
CA HIS A 516 10.04 -6.69 -33.84
C HIS A 516 11.31 -7.38 -34.37
N ALA A 517 11.66 -8.55 -33.83
CA ALA A 517 12.82 -9.31 -34.27
C ALA A 517 12.61 -9.87 -35.69
N THR A 518 13.57 -9.61 -36.58
CA THR A 518 13.57 -10.11 -37.95
C THR A 518 14.15 -11.52 -38.07
N ASP A 519 15.07 -11.90 -37.18
CA ASP A 519 15.66 -13.22 -37.12
C ASP A 519 14.79 -14.17 -36.26
N PRO A 520 14.29 -15.29 -36.80
CA PRO A 520 13.51 -16.28 -36.06
C PRO A 520 14.24 -16.87 -34.83
N VAL A 521 15.57 -16.99 -34.86
CA VAL A 521 16.36 -17.52 -33.73
C VAL A 521 16.35 -16.51 -32.58
N VAL A 522 16.56 -15.24 -32.90
CA VAL A 522 16.48 -14.12 -31.93
C VAL A 522 15.07 -14.02 -31.35
N ALA A 523 14.04 -14.04 -32.22
CA ALA A 523 12.65 -14.00 -31.78
C ALA A 523 12.33 -15.15 -30.81
N ARG A 524 12.80 -16.36 -31.11
CA ARG A 524 12.62 -17.53 -30.24
C ARG A 524 13.30 -17.35 -28.88
N ARG A 525 14.57 -16.93 -28.84
CA ARG A 525 15.31 -16.69 -27.60
C ARG A 525 14.64 -15.64 -26.72
N LEU A 526 14.15 -14.55 -27.31
CA LEU A 526 13.41 -13.51 -26.59
C LEU A 526 12.07 -14.03 -26.04
N LEU A 527 11.34 -14.86 -26.79
CA LEU A 527 10.11 -15.49 -26.31
C LEU A 527 10.36 -16.53 -25.20
N GLU A 528 11.48 -17.26 -25.26
CA GLU A 528 11.91 -18.17 -24.20
C GLU A 528 12.20 -17.36 -22.92
N ARG A 529 12.97 -16.27 -23.01
CA ARG A 529 13.21 -15.37 -21.88
C ARG A 529 11.93 -14.79 -21.30
N ALA A 530 11.01 -14.35 -22.16
CA ALA A 530 9.73 -13.81 -21.74
C ALA A 530 8.88 -14.83 -20.95
N ARG A 531 8.93 -16.12 -21.31
CA ARG A 531 8.26 -17.20 -20.56
C ARG A 531 8.86 -17.40 -19.18
N GLU A 532 10.18 -17.52 -19.09
CA GLU A 532 10.90 -17.71 -17.82
C GLU A 532 10.53 -16.62 -16.79
N LEU A 533 10.41 -15.39 -17.26
CA LEU A 533 10.09 -14.23 -16.43
C LEU A 533 8.63 -14.13 -16.01
N SER A 534 7.70 -14.75 -16.74
CA SER A 534 6.27 -14.71 -16.41
C SER A 534 5.81 -15.83 -15.48
N GLU A 535 6.63 -16.85 -15.26
CA GLU A 535 6.33 -17.95 -14.34
C GLU A 535 7.57 -18.25 -13.46
N PRO A 536 8.04 -17.30 -12.63
CA PRO A 536 9.28 -17.48 -11.86
C PRO A 536 9.22 -18.71 -10.93
N ASP A 537 8.05 -19.06 -10.39
CA ASP A 537 7.85 -20.22 -9.51
C ASP A 537 7.71 -21.56 -10.27
N ALA A 538 7.43 -21.54 -11.58
CA ALA A 538 7.31 -22.77 -12.37
C ALA A 538 8.67 -23.43 -12.64
N ALA A 539 9.76 -22.65 -12.62
CA ALA A 539 11.12 -23.13 -12.80
C ALA A 539 11.56 -24.12 -11.70
N THR A 540 10.96 -24.09 -10.50
CA THR A 540 11.27 -24.99 -9.39
C THR A 540 10.41 -26.26 -9.37
N THR A 541 9.36 -26.34 -10.19
CA THR A 541 8.35 -27.41 -10.15
C THR A 541 8.23 -28.17 -11.49
N ALA A 542 9.27 -28.14 -12.32
CA ALA A 542 9.30 -28.87 -13.58
C ALA A 542 9.54 -30.37 -13.36
N THR A 543 8.53 -31.10 -12.90
CA THR A 543 8.41 -32.55 -13.10
C THR A 543 6.94 -32.95 -13.19
N GLU A 544 6.24 -32.56 -14.26
CA GLU A 544 5.16 -33.37 -14.82
C GLU A 544 4.76 -32.88 -16.23
N PRO A 545 4.69 -33.76 -17.25
CA PRO A 545 4.18 -33.39 -18.57
C PRO A 545 2.65 -33.28 -18.53
N PRO A 546 2.04 -32.29 -19.23
CA PRO A 546 0.58 -32.16 -19.25
C PRO A 546 -0.07 -33.36 -19.96
N THR A 547 -1.00 -33.99 -19.24
CA THR A 547 -1.84 -35.08 -19.73
C THR A 547 -2.83 -34.56 -20.78
N LYS A 548 -2.80 -35.18 -21.97
CA LYS A 548 -3.77 -34.91 -23.03
C LYS A 548 -5.14 -35.43 -22.63
N VAL A 549 -6.04 -34.54 -22.21
CA VAL A 549 -7.48 -34.82 -22.14
C VAL A 549 -8.16 -33.94 -23.19
N GLY A 550 -9.02 -34.53 -24.03
CA GLY A 550 -9.81 -33.78 -25.02
C GLY A 550 -10.85 -32.92 -24.32
N HIS A 551 -10.88 -31.62 -24.62
CA HIS A 551 -11.81 -30.66 -24.01
C HIS A 551 -12.82 -30.11 -25.03
N THR A 552 -13.99 -29.75 -24.48
CA THR A 552 -15.10 -28.93 -24.99
C THR A 552 -15.00 -28.45 -26.44
N GLY A 553 -15.87 -28.97 -27.31
CA GLY A 553 -16.04 -28.51 -28.70
C GLY A 553 -14.94 -28.91 -29.69
N GLY A 554 -14.05 -29.85 -29.34
CA GLY A 554 -13.05 -30.40 -30.26
C GLY A 554 -11.80 -29.54 -30.47
N LEU A 555 -11.60 -28.50 -29.65
CA LEU A 555 -10.39 -27.68 -29.65
C LEU A 555 -9.32 -28.32 -28.78
N SER A 556 -8.06 -28.29 -29.24
CA SER A 556 -6.91 -28.59 -28.39
C SER A 556 -6.74 -27.53 -27.32
N GLU A 557 -6.08 -27.87 -26.20
CA GLU A 557 -5.82 -26.92 -25.10
C GLU A 557 -5.18 -25.60 -25.58
N ARG A 558 -4.28 -25.71 -26.57
CA ARG A 558 -3.63 -24.55 -27.17
C ARG A 558 -4.58 -23.70 -28.01
N GLU A 559 -5.43 -24.34 -28.81
CA GLU A 559 -6.48 -23.67 -29.57
C GLU A 559 -7.51 -23.03 -28.64
N LEU A 560 -7.80 -23.65 -27.50
CA LEU A 560 -8.72 -23.16 -26.49
C LEU A 560 -8.15 -21.94 -25.75
N ALA A 561 -6.84 -21.92 -25.47
CA ALA A 561 -6.14 -20.74 -24.97
C ALA A 561 -6.19 -19.56 -25.97
N VAL A 562 -5.95 -19.82 -27.27
CA VAL A 562 -6.09 -18.79 -28.32
C VAL A 562 -7.55 -18.32 -28.43
N ALA A 563 -8.51 -19.24 -28.44
CA ALA A 563 -9.93 -18.95 -28.57
C ALA A 563 -10.46 -18.05 -27.44
N ARG A 564 -10.05 -18.31 -26.18
CA ARG A 564 -10.38 -17.45 -25.04
C ARG A 564 -9.91 -16.01 -25.22
N LEU A 565 -8.69 -15.81 -25.71
CA LEU A 565 -8.15 -14.46 -25.94
C LEU A 565 -8.79 -13.78 -27.16
N VAL A 566 -9.21 -14.55 -28.17
CA VAL A 566 -9.99 -14.01 -29.29
C VAL A 566 -11.38 -13.57 -28.82
N LEU A 567 -12.03 -14.36 -27.95
CA LEU A 567 -13.32 -14.02 -27.33
C LEU A 567 -13.23 -12.75 -26.47
N SER A 568 -12.14 -12.58 -25.71
CA SER A 568 -11.92 -11.38 -24.90
C SER A 568 -11.66 -10.13 -25.76
N GLY A 569 -11.31 -10.31 -27.04
CA GLY A 569 -11.13 -9.24 -28.02
C GLY A 569 -9.68 -8.84 -28.24
N SER A 570 -8.72 -9.64 -27.76
CA SER A 570 -7.29 -9.41 -28.00
C SER A 570 -6.94 -9.51 -29.48
N THR A 571 -6.02 -8.67 -29.95
CA THR A 571 -5.46 -8.70 -31.31
C THR A 571 -4.47 -9.86 -31.49
N HIS A 572 -4.18 -10.26 -32.74
CA HIS A 572 -3.19 -11.32 -32.99
C HIS A 572 -1.80 -11.01 -32.43
N LYS A 573 -1.41 -9.72 -32.40
CA LYS A 573 -0.16 -9.26 -31.79
C LYS A 573 -0.17 -9.47 -30.27
N GLU A 574 -1.24 -9.04 -29.60
CA GLU A 574 -1.39 -9.20 -28.14
C GLU A 574 -1.44 -10.68 -27.73
N ILE A 575 -2.20 -11.50 -28.47
CA ILE A 575 -2.26 -12.95 -28.25
C ILE A 575 -0.87 -13.58 -28.41
N GLY A 576 -0.11 -13.14 -29.41
CA GLY A 576 1.24 -13.63 -29.67
C GLY A 576 2.19 -13.32 -28.52
N ALA A 577 2.19 -12.08 -28.04
CA ALA A 577 2.97 -11.67 -26.87
C ALA A 577 2.61 -12.49 -25.63
N GLN A 578 1.31 -12.64 -25.36
CA GLN A 578 0.83 -13.29 -24.14
C GLN A 578 1.02 -14.81 -24.12
N LEU A 579 0.86 -15.45 -25.27
CA LEU A 579 1.04 -16.89 -25.41
C LEU A 579 2.46 -17.27 -25.83
N TYR A 580 3.35 -16.28 -25.95
CA TYR A 580 4.74 -16.45 -26.35
C TYR A 580 4.90 -17.14 -27.73
N ILE A 581 4.10 -16.74 -28.71
CA ILE A 581 4.15 -17.27 -30.08
C ILE A 581 4.10 -16.13 -31.09
N ALA A 582 4.67 -16.34 -32.28
CA ALA A 582 4.65 -15.33 -33.32
C ALA A 582 3.18 -14.97 -33.71
N PRO A 583 2.87 -13.69 -34.03
CA PRO A 583 1.52 -13.29 -34.46
C PRO A 583 1.00 -14.08 -35.67
N LYS A 584 1.89 -14.44 -36.61
CA LYS A 584 1.56 -15.31 -37.76
C LYS A 584 1.14 -16.73 -37.32
N THR A 585 1.70 -17.23 -36.23
CA THR A 585 1.30 -18.51 -35.64
C THR A 585 -0.09 -18.39 -35.01
N VAL A 586 -0.42 -17.25 -34.40
CA VAL A 586 -1.78 -16.97 -33.90
C VAL A 586 -2.79 -16.97 -35.05
N GLU A 587 -2.48 -16.32 -36.17
CA GLU A 587 -3.34 -16.34 -37.37
C GLU A 587 -3.63 -17.77 -37.82
N HIS A 588 -2.60 -18.62 -37.86
CA HIS A 588 -2.77 -20.04 -38.20
C HIS A 588 -3.62 -20.80 -37.16
N HIS A 589 -3.53 -20.47 -35.87
CA HIS A 589 -4.40 -21.04 -34.84
C HIS A 589 -5.86 -20.59 -35.02
N VAL A 590 -6.11 -19.30 -35.23
CA VAL A 590 -7.46 -18.75 -35.44
C VAL A 590 -8.11 -19.35 -36.69
N ALA A 591 -7.36 -19.48 -37.78
CA ALA A 591 -7.85 -20.13 -39.00
C ALA A 591 -8.23 -21.60 -38.76
N ARG A 592 -7.42 -22.34 -37.99
CA ARG A 592 -7.72 -23.73 -37.62
C ARG A 592 -8.94 -23.85 -36.71
N ILE A 593 -9.06 -22.99 -35.70
CA ILE A 593 -10.22 -22.94 -34.81
C ILE A 593 -11.48 -22.67 -35.64
N ARG A 594 -11.43 -21.68 -36.54
CA ARG A 594 -12.54 -21.34 -37.44
C ARG A 594 -12.96 -22.52 -38.31
N SER A 595 -12.00 -23.24 -38.88
CA SER A 595 -12.28 -24.43 -39.69
C SER A 595 -12.87 -25.58 -38.88
N LYS A 596 -12.41 -25.78 -37.64
CA LYS A 596 -12.93 -26.84 -36.74
C LYS A 596 -14.34 -26.57 -36.27
N LEU A 597 -14.67 -25.30 -36.05
CA LEU A 597 -15.98 -24.88 -35.55
C LEU A 597 -16.99 -24.56 -36.67
N GLY A 598 -16.58 -24.67 -37.94
CA GLY A 598 -17.46 -24.43 -39.09
C GLY A 598 -17.89 -22.97 -39.29
N ALA A 599 -17.26 -22.01 -38.61
CA ALA A 599 -17.66 -20.61 -38.69
C ALA A 599 -17.17 -19.94 -39.98
N GLY A 600 -18.08 -19.39 -40.80
CA GLY A 600 -17.75 -18.69 -42.05
C GLY A 600 -17.26 -17.25 -41.84
N SER A 601 -17.67 -16.62 -40.73
CA SER A 601 -17.31 -15.23 -40.41
C SER A 601 -16.71 -15.07 -39.01
N ARG A 602 -16.07 -13.92 -38.74
CA ARG A 602 -15.58 -13.59 -37.40
C ARG A 602 -16.72 -13.48 -36.39
N ALA A 603 -17.87 -12.92 -36.79
CA ALA A 603 -19.03 -12.78 -35.92
C ALA A 603 -19.61 -14.15 -35.53
N GLU A 604 -19.70 -15.06 -36.49
CA GLU A 604 -20.14 -16.44 -36.28
C GLU A 604 -19.15 -17.23 -35.40
N LEU A 605 -17.85 -17.07 -35.64
CA LEU A 605 -16.80 -17.67 -34.80
C LEU A 605 -16.94 -17.24 -33.33
N LEU A 606 -17.16 -15.95 -33.08
CA LEU A 606 -17.34 -15.43 -31.72
C LEU A 606 -18.64 -15.92 -31.07
N ALA A 607 -19.72 -16.06 -31.83
CA ALA A 607 -20.98 -16.61 -31.33
C ALA A 607 -20.81 -18.07 -30.90
N THR A 608 -20.27 -18.93 -31.77
CA THR A 608 -20.02 -20.35 -31.48
C THR A 608 -19.04 -20.54 -30.32
N LEU A 609 -18.00 -19.71 -30.23
CA LEU A 609 -17.04 -19.79 -29.13
C LEU A 609 -17.69 -19.45 -27.77
N ARG A 610 -18.65 -18.51 -27.71
CA ARG A 610 -19.39 -18.19 -26.46
C ARG A 610 -20.31 -19.32 -26.00
N GLU A 611 -20.82 -20.13 -26.93
CA GLU A 611 -21.65 -21.30 -26.60
C GLU A 611 -20.80 -22.46 -26.03
N ILE A 612 -19.55 -22.59 -26.48
CA ILE A 612 -18.66 -23.72 -26.16
C ILE A 612 -17.75 -23.41 -24.95
N ILE A 613 -17.38 -22.15 -24.75
CA ILE A 613 -16.51 -21.68 -23.68
C ILE A 613 -17.38 -20.86 -22.71
N PRO A 614 -17.83 -21.42 -21.57
CA PRO A 614 -18.57 -20.66 -20.57
C PRO A 614 -17.70 -19.54 -20.01
N ASP A 615 -18.30 -18.36 -19.79
CA ASP A 615 -17.62 -17.24 -19.11
C ASP A 615 -17.17 -17.69 -17.72
N PRO A 616 -15.91 -17.45 -17.32
CA PRO A 616 -15.56 -17.48 -15.91
C PRO A 616 -16.23 -16.26 -15.28
N GLY A 617 -17.33 -16.49 -14.56
CA GLY A 617 -18.07 -15.45 -13.84
C GLY A 617 -17.24 -14.67 -12.85
#